data_AF-A0A6J4MS85-F1
#
_entry.id   AF-A0A6J4MS85-F1
#
_cell.length_a   1.000
_cell.length_b   1.000
_cell.length_c   1.000
_cell.angle_alpha   90.00
_cell.angle_beta   90.00
_cell.angle_gamma   90.00
#
_symmetry.space_group_name_H-M   'P 1'
#
loop_
_entity.id
_entity.type
_entity.pdbx_description
1 polymer ?
#
loop_
_entity_poly.entity_id
_entity_poly.type
_entity_poly.pdbx_seq_one_letter_code
_entity_poly.pdbx_strand_id
1 'polypeptide(L)'
;MDESLTASIDRLRENVAIRVHATSLRAVARQVGMSPSGLEKFIAGGTPYSNTRRKLVEWWYREGTQSHLDLSADGVAVALGTLVRDLPPDRRERTLRELMGTLRELYAAQGDACPPWLGERAG
;
A
#
# COMPACT_ATOMS: atom_id res chain seq x y z
N MET A 1 13.05 -3.81 24.75
CA MET A 1 11.75 -3.14 24.47
C MET A 1 11.59 -3.14 22.96
N ASP A 2 10.52 -3.73 22.46
CA ASP A 2 10.43 -4.36 21.14
C ASP A 2 10.16 -3.34 20.00
N GLU A 3 11.24 -2.82 19.42
CA GLU A 3 11.26 -1.82 18.34
C GLU A 3 10.51 -2.28 17.07
N SER A 4 10.45 -3.59 16.83
CA SER A 4 9.73 -4.22 15.71
C SER A 4 8.20 -4.10 15.84
N LEU A 5 7.67 -4.20 17.07
CA LEU A 5 6.23 -4.08 17.33
C LEU A 5 5.73 -2.63 17.20
N THR A 6 6.55 -1.66 17.62
CA THR A 6 6.23 -0.23 17.49
C THR A 6 6.23 0.18 16.02
N ALA A 7 7.26 -0.20 15.26
CA ALA A 7 7.33 0.04 13.81
C ALA A 7 6.13 -0.57 13.05
N SER A 8 5.60 -1.69 13.54
CA SER A 8 4.40 -2.32 12.98
C SER A 8 3.11 -1.54 13.27
N ILE A 9 2.96 -0.93 14.45
CA ILE A 9 1.77 -0.16 14.82
C ILE A 9 1.73 1.19 14.10
N ASP A 10 2.88 1.85 13.96
CA ASP A 10 2.96 3.13 13.27
C ASP A 10 2.61 2.98 11.78
N ARG A 11 3.09 1.90 11.14
CA ARG A 11 2.68 1.55 9.77
C ARG A 11 1.19 1.27 9.65
N LEU A 12 0.60 0.54 10.59
CA LEU A 12 -0.85 0.31 10.59
C LEU A 12 -1.62 1.63 10.70
N ARG A 13 -1.13 2.54 11.54
CA ARG A 13 -1.74 3.87 11.74
C ARG A 13 -1.70 4.71 10.47
N GLU A 14 -0.55 4.76 9.81
CA GLU A 14 -0.37 5.50 8.57
C GLU A 14 -1.29 4.98 7.46
N ASN A 15 -1.36 3.66 7.28
CA ASN A 15 -2.22 3.06 6.28
C ASN A 15 -3.71 3.27 6.54
N VAL A 16 -4.13 3.19 7.81
CA VAL A 16 -5.50 3.56 8.20
C VAL A 16 -5.78 5.03 7.86
N ALA A 17 -4.86 5.94 8.19
CA ALA A 17 -5.02 7.37 7.90
C ALA A 17 -5.15 7.63 6.39
N ILE A 18 -4.28 7.02 5.57
CA ILE A 18 -4.33 7.11 4.11
C ILE A 18 -5.70 6.64 3.58
N ARG A 19 -6.19 5.49 4.03
CA ARG A 19 -7.49 4.98 3.56
C ARG A 19 -8.66 5.85 4.04
N VAL A 20 -8.58 6.41 5.24
CA VAL A 20 -9.58 7.38 5.75
C VAL A 20 -9.62 8.62 4.87
N HIS A 21 -8.47 9.15 4.46
CA HIS A 21 -8.37 10.27 3.52
C HIS A 21 -8.95 9.95 2.14
N ALA A 22 -8.71 8.74 1.63
CA ALA A 22 -9.24 8.31 0.34
C ALA A 22 -10.75 8.03 0.36
N THR A 23 -11.35 7.79 1.54
CA THR A 23 -12.76 7.43 1.68
C THR A 23 -13.44 8.24 2.78
N SER A 24 -13.63 7.68 3.98
CA SER A 24 -14.09 8.39 5.17
C SER A 24 -13.81 7.58 6.43
N LEU A 25 -13.70 8.28 7.58
CA LEU A 25 -13.49 7.66 8.88
C LEU A 25 -14.54 6.57 9.20
N ARG A 26 -15.82 6.84 8.89
CA ARG A 26 -16.92 5.91 9.15
C ARG A 26 -16.86 4.67 8.26
N ALA A 27 -16.43 4.81 7.01
CA ALA A 27 -16.28 3.68 6.11
C ALA A 27 -15.17 2.74 6.59
N VAL A 28 -14.00 3.29 6.90
CA VAL A 28 -12.86 2.51 7.39
C VAL A 28 -13.15 1.87 8.76
N ALA A 29 -13.79 2.61 9.68
CA ALA A 29 -14.18 2.06 10.98
C ALA A 29 -15.08 0.82 10.84
N ARG A 30 -16.02 0.85 9.88
CA ARG A 30 -16.87 -0.31 9.56
C ARG A 30 -16.06 -1.47 8.98
N GLN A 31 -15.12 -1.21 8.07
CA GLN A 31 -14.28 -2.24 7.44
C GLN A 31 -13.35 -2.93 8.45
N VAL A 32 -12.85 -2.19 9.44
CA VAL A 32 -12.01 -2.70 10.53
C VAL A 32 -12.85 -3.36 11.63
N GLY A 33 -14.13 -3.01 11.77
CA GLY A 33 -14.99 -3.48 12.86
C GLY A 33 -14.75 -2.74 14.18
N MET A 34 -14.53 -1.43 14.09
CA MET A 34 -14.33 -0.47 15.19
C MET A 34 -15.39 0.63 15.18
N SER A 35 -15.56 1.34 16.30
CA SER A 35 -16.31 2.60 16.29
C SER A 35 -15.49 3.71 15.61
N PRO A 36 -16.14 4.71 14.98
CA PRO A 36 -15.43 5.85 14.39
C PRO A 36 -14.52 6.58 15.37
N SER A 37 -15.00 6.80 16.60
CA SER A 37 -14.22 7.44 17.67
C SER A 37 -13.06 6.59 18.16
N GLY A 38 -13.19 5.26 18.15
CA GLY A 38 -12.08 4.35 18.47
C GLY A 38 -11.01 4.36 17.39
N LEU A 39 -11.40 4.46 16.12
CA LEU A 39 -10.47 4.56 14.99
C LEU A 39 -9.75 5.92 14.97
N GLU A 40 -10.48 7.00 15.22
CA GLU A 40 -9.90 8.35 15.34
C GLU A 40 -8.85 8.43 16.45
N LYS A 41 -9.16 7.89 17.64
CA LYS A 41 -8.18 7.80 18.75
C LYS A 41 -6.94 6.99 18.37
N PHE A 42 -7.10 5.91 17.62
CA PHE A 42 -5.96 5.12 17.15
C PHE A 42 -5.07 5.91 16.18
N ILE A 43 -5.68 6.62 15.21
CA ILE A 43 -4.98 7.53 14.28
C ILE A 43 -4.28 8.66 15.05
N ALA A 44 -4.86 9.16 16.13
CA ALA A 44 -4.26 10.19 16.98
C ALA A 44 -3.14 9.68 17.91
N GLY A 45 -2.69 8.43 17.77
CA GLY A 45 -1.59 7.87 18.57
C GLY A 45 -2.02 6.98 19.75
N GLY A 46 -3.32 6.72 19.91
CA GLY A 46 -3.83 5.82 20.93
C GLY A 46 -3.27 4.39 20.77
N THR A 47 -2.92 3.77 21.89
CA THR A 47 -2.43 2.38 21.90
C THR A 47 -3.61 1.41 21.86
N PRO A 48 -3.73 0.56 20.81
CA PRO A 48 -4.85 -0.37 20.71
C PRO A 48 -4.68 -1.54 21.69
N TYR A 49 -5.77 -1.95 22.35
CA TYR A 49 -5.84 -3.22 23.07
C TYR A 49 -5.63 -4.41 22.11
N SER A 50 -5.23 -5.57 22.64
CA SER A 50 -4.89 -6.77 21.87
C SER A 50 -5.95 -7.16 20.81
N ASN A 51 -7.23 -7.11 21.16
CA ASN A 51 -8.32 -7.40 20.22
C ASN A 51 -8.45 -6.37 19.09
N THR A 52 -8.28 -5.08 19.41
CA THR A 52 -8.29 -3.99 18.43
C THR A 52 -7.10 -4.09 17.48
N ARG A 53 -5.92 -4.40 18.03
CA ARG A 53 -4.70 -4.63 17.24
C ARG A 53 -4.90 -5.78 16.25
N ARG A 54 -5.49 -6.90 16.68
CA ARG A 54 -5.81 -8.03 15.81
C ARG A 54 -6.72 -7.62 14.65
N LYS A 55 -7.81 -6.88 14.92
CA LYS A 55 -8.72 -6.37 13.88
C LYS A 55 -8.01 -5.47 12.87
N LEU A 56 -7.13 -4.58 13.33
CA LEU A 56 -6.35 -3.68 12.47
C LEU A 56 -5.38 -4.46 11.57
N VAL A 57 -4.71 -5.48 12.11
CA VAL A 57 -3.82 -6.35 11.35
C VAL A 57 -4.59 -7.19 10.32
N GLU A 58 -5.70 -7.81 10.71
CA GLU A 58 -6.57 -8.57 9.80
C GLU A 58 -7.13 -7.68 8.68
N TRP A 59 -7.55 -6.46 9.01
CA TRP A 59 -7.97 -5.48 8.03
C TRP A 59 -6.82 -5.09 7.09
N TRP A 60 -5.63 -4.81 7.62
CA TRP A 60 -4.47 -4.45 6.81
C TRP A 60 -4.10 -5.53 5.78
N TYR A 61 -4.08 -6.79 6.18
CA TYR A 61 -3.82 -7.88 5.23
C TYR A 61 -4.90 -7.98 4.15
N ARG A 62 -6.18 -7.81 4.50
CA ARG A 62 -7.26 -7.76 3.51
C ARG A 62 -7.14 -6.56 2.56
N GLU A 63 -6.81 -5.40 3.11
CA GLU A 63 -6.68 -4.14 2.39
C GLU A 63 -5.48 -4.15 1.45
N GLY A 64 -4.36 -4.70 1.87
CA GLY A 64 -3.18 -4.91 1.03
C GLY A 64 -3.51 -5.81 -0.16
N THR A 65 -4.17 -6.95 0.08
CA THR A 65 -4.61 -7.86 -0.98
C THR A 65 -5.60 -7.20 -1.95
N GLN A 66 -6.49 -6.32 -1.47
CA GLN A 66 -7.42 -5.56 -2.33
C GLN A 66 -6.75 -4.41 -3.08
N SER A 67 -5.80 -3.71 -2.46
CA SER A 67 -5.11 -2.56 -3.08
C SER A 67 -4.20 -2.98 -4.23
N HIS A 68 -3.69 -4.21 -4.24
CA HIS A 68 -2.98 -4.78 -5.38
C HIS A 68 -3.89 -5.13 -6.57
N LEU A 69 -5.20 -5.36 -6.33
CA LEU A 69 -6.18 -5.67 -7.38
C LEU A 69 -6.62 -4.43 -8.17
N ASP A 70 -6.45 -3.22 -7.61
CA ASP A 70 -6.86 -1.95 -8.23
C ASP A 70 -5.73 -1.25 -9.01
N LEU A 71 -4.48 -1.73 -8.92
CA LEU A 71 -3.39 -1.19 -9.72
C LEU A 71 -3.45 -1.75 -11.13
N SER A 72 -3.53 -0.87 -12.13
CA SER A 72 -3.29 -1.23 -13.52
C SER A 72 -1.83 -0.98 -13.90
N ALA A 73 -1.31 -1.75 -14.87
CA ALA A 73 0.04 -1.52 -15.40
C ALA A 73 0.24 -0.08 -15.90
N ASP A 74 -0.80 0.50 -16.49
CA ASP A 74 -0.79 1.89 -16.95
C ASP A 74 -0.76 2.89 -15.80
N GLY A 75 -1.55 2.66 -14.73
CA GLY A 75 -1.56 3.53 -13.56
C GLY A 75 -0.21 3.59 -12.86
N VAL A 76 0.45 2.43 -12.73
CA VAL A 76 1.81 2.33 -12.17
C VAL A 76 2.83 2.99 -13.10
N ALA A 77 2.72 2.79 -14.42
CA ALA A 77 3.60 3.44 -15.39
C ALA A 77 3.49 4.98 -15.34
N VAL A 78 2.29 5.53 -15.15
CA VAL A 78 2.07 6.98 -14.98
C VAL A 78 2.67 7.47 -13.66
N ALA A 79 2.47 6.73 -12.57
CA ALA A 79 3.04 7.09 -11.26
C ALA A 79 4.58 7.10 -11.30
N LEU A 80 5.20 6.03 -11.83
CA LEU A 80 6.65 5.96 -12.03
C LEU A 80 7.14 7.03 -13.01
N GLY A 81 6.40 7.27 -14.11
CA GLY A 81 6.67 8.33 -15.07
C GLY A 81 6.70 9.73 -14.44
N THR A 82 5.89 9.95 -13.40
CA THR A 82 5.89 11.20 -12.63
C THR A 82 7.19 11.37 -11.85
N LEU A 83 7.75 10.30 -11.29
CA LEU A 83 9.01 10.32 -10.54
C LEU A 83 10.22 10.61 -11.45
N VAL A 84 10.17 10.17 -12.70
CA VAL A 84 11.25 10.33 -13.68
C VAL A 84 11.03 11.50 -14.66
N ARG A 85 10.01 12.34 -14.41
CA ARG A 85 9.57 13.38 -15.35
C ARG A 85 10.66 14.40 -15.70
N ASP A 86 11.58 14.66 -14.76
CA ASP A 86 12.63 15.66 -14.91
C ASP A 86 13.81 15.13 -15.74
N LEU A 87 13.79 13.85 -16.13
CA LEU A 87 14.73 13.28 -17.07
C LEU A 87 14.40 13.70 -18.52
N PRO A 88 15.42 13.79 -19.40
CA PRO A 88 15.23 13.92 -20.83
C PRO A 88 14.32 12.81 -21.39
N PRO A 89 13.46 13.08 -22.39
CA PRO A 89 12.51 12.11 -22.93
C PRO A 89 13.12 10.74 -23.24
N ASP A 90 14.26 10.72 -23.94
CA ASP A 90 14.95 9.50 -24.34
C ASP A 90 15.46 8.66 -23.15
N ARG A 91 15.77 9.32 -22.03
CA ARG A 91 16.18 8.67 -20.79
C ARG A 91 14.98 8.23 -19.96
N ARG A 92 13.88 9.00 -20.00
CA ARG A 92 12.67 8.74 -19.23
C ARG A 92 12.04 7.39 -19.57
N GLU A 93 11.82 7.13 -20.85
CA GLU A 93 11.24 5.84 -21.28
C GLU A 93 12.14 4.66 -20.94
N ARG A 94 13.46 4.85 -21.10
CA ARG A 94 14.46 3.83 -20.73
C ARG A 94 14.42 3.54 -19.24
N THR A 95 14.48 4.57 -18.40
CA THR A 95 14.43 4.41 -16.94
C THR A 95 13.12 3.78 -16.48
N LEU A 96 11.98 4.16 -17.08
CA LEU A 96 10.70 3.54 -16.77
C LEU A 96 10.69 2.03 -17.08
N ARG A 97 11.26 1.65 -18.23
CA ARG A 97 11.39 0.24 -18.64
C ARG A 97 12.31 -0.54 -17.70
N GLU A 98 13.43 0.04 -17.31
CA GLU A 98 14.38 -0.54 -16.36
C GLU A 98 13.74 -0.74 -14.98
N LEU A 99 13.06 0.27 -14.43
CA LEU A 99 12.36 0.17 -13.15
C LEU A 99 11.32 -0.95 -13.14
N MET A 100 10.49 -1.04 -14.18
CA MET A 100 9.50 -2.12 -14.31
C MET A 100 10.17 -3.50 -14.47
N GLY A 101 11.30 -3.58 -15.18
CA GLY A 101 12.11 -4.80 -15.31
C GLY A 101 12.67 -5.27 -13.96
N THR A 102 13.31 -4.37 -13.21
CA THR A 102 13.86 -4.68 -11.89
C THR A 102 12.77 -5.14 -10.92
N LEU A 103 11.60 -4.52 -10.92
CA LEU A 103 10.48 -4.98 -10.10
C LEU A 103 10.09 -6.42 -10.45
N ARG A 104 10.00 -6.78 -11.74
CA ARG A 104 9.70 -8.16 -12.17
C ARG A 104 10.73 -9.17 -11.67
N GLU A 105 12.01 -8.84 -11.84
CA GLU A 105 13.10 -9.72 -11.41
C GLU A 105 13.07 -9.95 -9.90
N LEU A 106 12.80 -8.90 -9.11
CA LEU A 106 12.69 -9.00 -7.66
C LEU A 106 11.49 -9.85 -7.22
N TYR A 107 10.33 -9.71 -7.86
CA TYR A 107 9.17 -10.56 -7.57
C TYR A 107 9.43 -12.03 -7.95
N ALA A 108 10.05 -12.27 -9.11
CA ALA A 108 10.41 -13.62 -9.55
C ALA A 108 11.42 -14.30 -8.61
N ALA A 109 12.40 -13.55 -8.11
CA ALA A 109 13.42 -14.05 -7.19
C ALA A 109 12.86 -14.42 -5.80
N GLN A 110 11.75 -13.82 -5.38
CA GLN A 110 11.09 -14.11 -4.10
C GLN A 110 10.18 -15.35 -4.18
N GLY A 111 9.97 -15.91 -5.38
CA GLY A 111 9.08 -17.06 -5.60
C GLY A 111 7.59 -16.71 -5.56
N ASP A 112 7.25 -15.42 -5.49
CA ASP A 112 5.88 -14.93 -5.51
C ASP A 112 5.35 -14.86 -6.95
N ALA A 113 4.04 -15.11 -7.12
CA ALA A 113 3.36 -14.90 -8.40
C ALA A 113 3.48 -13.42 -8.81
N CYS A 114 3.86 -13.16 -10.07
CA CYS A 114 3.99 -11.80 -10.60
C CYS A 114 2.66 -11.04 -10.41
N PRO A 115 2.67 -9.87 -9.75
CA PRO A 115 1.45 -9.10 -9.55
C PRO A 115 0.77 -8.73 -10.88
N PRO A 116 -0.57 -8.73 -10.98
CA PRO A 116 -1.29 -8.45 -12.23
C PRO A 116 -0.92 -7.10 -12.86
N TRP A 117 -0.64 -6.08 -12.05
CA TRP A 117 -0.21 -4.76 -12.49
C TRP A 117 1.20 -4.73 -13.10
N LEU A 118 1.99 -5.78 -12.90
CA LEU A 118 3.36 -5.93 -13.38
C LEU A 118 3.45 -6.83 -14.64
N GLY A 119 2.30 -7.38 -15.07
CA GLY A 119 2.15 -8.15 -16.30
C GLY A 119 2.56 -7.39 -17.56
N GLU A 120 2.79 -8.12 -18.65
CA GLU A 120 3.13 -7.54 -19.95
C GLU A 120 2.09 -6.51 -20.39
N ARG A 121 2.56 -5.35 -20.85
CA ARG A 121 1.71 -4.45 -21.62
C ARG A 121 1.32 -5.19 -22.88
N ALA A 122 0.02 -5.43 -23.07
CA ALA A 122 -0.48 -5.66 -24.43
C ALA A 122 -0.07 -4.43 -25.27
N GLY A 123 0.59 -4.70 -26.39
CA GLY A 123 1.28 -3.72 -27.22
C GLY A 123 0.40 -2.59 -27.75
#